data_AF-A0AA38PEH5-F1
#
_entry.id   AF-A0AA38PEH5-F1
#
_cell.length_a   1.000
_cell.length_b   1.000
_cell.length_c   1.000
_cell.angle_alpha   90.00
_cell.angle_beta   90.00
_cell.angle_gamma   90.00
#
_symmetry.space_group_name_H-M   'P 1'
#
loop_
_entity.id
_entity.type
_entity.pdbx_description
1 polymer ?
#
loop_
_entity_poly.entity_id
_entity_poly.type
_entity_poly.pdbx_seq_one_letter_code
_entity_poly.pdbx_strand_id
1 'polypeptide(L)'
;MNTESSQRNNQDKKTVSPAAYRSLDKSARENMDWQEERVGKSEQVSTSQLEAALKKMSKQAAQYEFQMKELESQLSQNLSNFRAIDSLFKEASTGIKRNYKRADRALHSQIPAIEKSLEESSNTLTDLAHTLPKIRSQVRDIRVVYDTGREKAQSLVMDLTWLNTSFHERWRRTIFTPNAPVSVRWKAFMRFLFAISFFLCCMVVWVGLGGAYRAYRHKLVWGERLMS
;
A
#
# COMPACT_ATOMS: atom_id res chain seq x y z
N MET A 1 24.02 -11.90 -15.52
CA MET A 1 23.91 -10.91 -16.61
C MET A 1 23.94 -9.52 -15.98
N ASN A 2 24.54 -8.55 -16.68
CA ASN A 2 24.89 -7.17 -16.26
C ASN A 2 26.28 -6.97 -15.67
N THR A 3 27.25 -7.26 -16.54
CA THR A 3 28.36 -6.36 -16.89
C THR A 3 27.88 -4.92 -17.13
N GLU A 4 28.38 -3.94 -16.39
CA GLU A 4 28.63 -2.54 -16.82
C GLU A 4 28.89 -1.64 -15.60
N SER A 5 30.16 -1.28 -15.37
CA SER A 5 30.58 -0.01 -14.71
C SER A 5 32.10 0.00 -14.52
N SER A 6 32.81 -0.28 -15.61
CA SER A 6 34.24 -0.03 -15.74
C SER A 6 34.40 1.00 -16.86
N GLN A 7 34.30 2.30 -16.53
CA GLN A 7 34.81 3.42 -17.33
C GLN A 7 34.44 4.76 -16.69
N ARG A 8 35.40 5.70 -16.71
CA ARG A 8 35.49 7.02 -16.03
C ARG A 8 36.23 6.90 -14.70
N ASN A 9 37.45 7.40 -14.53
CA ASN A 9 37.88 8.72 -14.97
C ASN A 9 39.40 8.69 -15.18
N ASN A 10 39.80 8.76 -16.45
CA ASN A 10 41.17 8.81 -16.91
C ASN A 10 41.31 10.12 -17.69
N GLN A 11 41.41 11.25 -17.00
CA GLN A 11 41.69 12.55 -17.60
C GLN A 11 42.08 13.54 -16.49
N ASP A 12 43.38 13.64 -16.23
CA ASP A 12 44.08 14.89 -15.93
C ASP A 12 45.54 14.60 -15.53
N LYS A 13 46.26 13.95 -16.45
CA LYS A 13 47.73 14.08 -16.48
C LYS A 13 48.04 15.40 -17.17
N LYS A 14 47.94 16.52 -16.43
CA LYS A 14 48.59 17.77 -16.81
C LYS A 14 50.10 17.52 -16.74
N THR A 15 50.68 17.25 -17.90
CA THR A 15 52.12 17.30 -18.17
C THR A 15 52.63 18.68 -17.78
N VAL A 16 53.25 18.76 -16.61
CA VAL A 16 54.02 19.93 -16.19
C VAL A 16 55.20 20.03 -17.16
N SER A 17 55.16 21.07 -17.99
CA SER A 17 56.15 21.38 -19.01
C SER A 17 57.54 21.61 -18.36
N PRO A 18 58.62 20.91 -18.75
CA PRO A 18 59.94 21.03 -18.12
C PRO A 18 60.70 22.33 -18.45
N ALA A 19 60.07 23.28 -19.15
CA ALA A 19 60.75 24.44 -19.70
C ALA A 19 61.00 25.59 -18.68
N ALA A 20 60.38 25.54 -17.50
CA ALA A 20 60.43 26.67 -16.54
C ALA A 20 61.66 26.67 -15.61
N TYR A 21 62.44 25.59 -15.54
CA TYR A 21 63.61 25.52 -14.64
C TYR A 21 64.94 25.96 -15.29
N ARG A 22 64.95 26.33 -16.58
CA ARG A 22 66.20 26.64 -17.31
C ARG A 22 66.62 28.12 -17.31
N SER A 23 65.84 29.03 -16.73
CA SER A 23 66.15 30.47 -16.72
C SER A 23 66.75 31.00 -15.42
N LEU A 24 66.71 30.24 -14.32
CA LEU A 24 67.24 30.67 -13.03
C LEU A 24 68.76 30.44 -12.88
N ASP A 25 69.35 29.56 -13.70
CA ASP A 25 70.78 29.21 -13.59
C ASP A 25 71.70 30.12 -14.44
N LYS A 26 71.12 30.92 -15.37
CA LYS A 26 71.90 31.89 -16.17
C LYS A 26 72.23 33.18 -15.43
N SER A 27 71.41 33.59 -14.47
CA SER A 27 71.66 34.84 -13.72
C SER A 27 72.70 34.68 -12.60
N ALA A 28 73.01 33.45 -12.16
CA ALA A 28 74.00 33.20 -11.13
C ALA A 28 75.44 33.16 -11.69
N ARG A 29 75.61 32.88 -13.00
CA ARG A 29 76.93 32.80 -13.63
C ARG A 29 77.50 34.13 -14.14
N GLU A 30 76.68 35.14 -14.39
CA GLU A 30 77.18 36.46 -14.84
C GLU A 30 77.67 37.39 -13.71
N ASN A 31 77.43 37.06 -12.44
CA ASN A 31 77.86 37.88 -11.30
C ASN A 31 79.20 37.47 -10.68
N MET A 32 79.85 36.42 -11.18
CA MET A 32 81.14 35.94 -10.64
C MET A 32 82.39 36.50 -11.36
N ASP A 33 82.23 37.25 -12.46
CA ASP A 33 83.36 37.72 -13.29
C ASP A 33 83.80 39.17 -13.00
N TRP A 34 83.20 39.84 -12.01
CA TRP A 34 83.47 41.26 -11.71
C TRP A 34 84.34 41.53 -10.47
N GLN A 35 84.93 40.51 -9.84
CA GLN A 35 85.70 40.70 -8.60
C GLN A 35 87.23 40.65 -8.70
N GLU A 36 87.83 40.36 -9.86
CA GLU A 36 89.29 40.14 -9.90
C GLU A 36 90.15 41.30 -10.42
N GLU A 37 89.58 42.44 -10.83
CA GLU A 37 90.35 43.53 -11.45
C GLU A 37 90.14 44.92 -10.82
N ARG A 38 90.27 45.04 -9.48
CA ARG A 38 90.49 46.34 -8.81
C ARG A 38 91.44 46.25 -7.62
N VAL A 39 92.69 45.87 -7.89
CA VAL A 39 93.82 46.16 -6.99
C VAL A 39 94.62 47.30 -7.63
N GLY A 40 94.58 48.49 -7.02
CA GLY A 40 95.56 49.54 -7.32
C GLY A 40 95.02 50.85 -7.89
N LYS A 41 94.15 51.55 -7.16
CA LYS A 41 94.14 53.04 -7.10
C LYS A 41 93.21 53.49 -5.97
N SER A 42 93.79 53.98 -4.89
CA SER A 42 93.08 54.66 -3.81
C SER A 42 92.64 56.05 -4.29
N GLU A 43 91.67 56.09 -5.19
CA GLU A 43 90.87 57.29 -5.39
C GLU A 43 89.99 57.48 -4.16
N GLN A 44 90.12 58.64 -3.52
CA GLN A 44 89.23 59.06 -2.45
C GLN A 44 87.80 59.08 -2.98
N VAL A 45 87.06 57.99 -2.75
CA VAL A 45 85.63 57.90 -3.03
C VAL A 45 84.98 59.08 -2.30
N SER A 46 84.45 60.03 -3.08
CA SER A 46 83.76 61.17 -2.50
C SER A 46 82.55 60.64 -1.73
N THR A 47 82.43 61.06 -0.48
CA THR A 47 81.39 60.63 0.47
C THR A 47 79.98 60.72 -0.10
N SER A 48 79.74 61.63 -1.06
CA SER A 48 78.46 61.83 -1.74
C SER A 48 78.01 60.66 -2.64
N GLN A 49 78.93 60.01 -3.37
CA GLN A 49 78.58 58.88 -4.25
C GLN A 49 78.26 57.63 -3.43
N LEU A 50 78.98 57.45 -2.31
CA LEU A 50 78.73 56.36 -1.37
C LEU A 50 77.36 56.55 -0.71
N GLU A 51 77.00 57.77 -0.31
CA GLU A 51 75.67 58.08 0.25
C GLU A 51 74.53 57.83 -0.77
N ALA A 52 74.73 58.19 -2.04
CA ALA A 52 73.75 57.93 -3.10
C ALA A 52 73.59 56.42 -3.38
N ALA A 53 74.68 55.66 -3.40
CA ALA A 53 74.66 54.21 -3.54
C ALA A 53 73.96 53.54 -2.34
N LEU A 54 74.25 54.00 -1.13
CA LEU A 54 73.65 53.48 0.11
C LEU A 54 72.14 53.78 0.15
N LYS A 55 71.71 54.98 -0.28
CA LYS A 55 70.29 55.32 -0.45
C LYS A 55 69.59 54.43 -1.49
N LYS A 56 70.23 54.18 -2.64
CA LYS A 56 69.69 53.29 -3.69
C LYS A 56 69.58 51.85 -3.21
N MET A 57 70.64 51.33 -2.57
CA MET A 57 70.67 49.99 -1.98
C MET A 57 69.62 49.86 -0.87
N SER A 58 69.48 50.85 0.01
CA SER A 58 68.45 50.88 1.05
C SER A 58 67.04 50.84 0.47
N LYS A 59 66.76 51.65 -0.58
CA LYS A 59 65.47 51.62 -1.27
C LYS A 59 65.19 50.26 -1.92
N GLN A 60 66.19 49.67 -2.55
CA GLN A 60 66.07 48.37 -3.20
C GLN A 60 65.89 47.25 -2.15
N ALA A 61 66.60 47.30 -1.03
CA ALA A 61 66.43 46.38 0.10
C ALA A 61 65.01 46.47 0.68
N ALA A 62 64.47 47.67 0.86
CA ALA A 62 63.09 47.87 1.32
C ALA A 62 62.05 47.31 0.32
N GLN A 63 62.30 47.43 -0.98
CA GLN A 63 61.43 46.83 -2.01
C GLN A 63 61.46 45.31 -1.97
N TYR A 64 62.65 44.71 -1.81
CA TYR A 64 62.77 43.26 -1.67
C TYR A 64 62.12 42.77 -0.37
N GLU A 65 62.26 43.50 0.74
CA GLU A 65 61.58 43.16 1.99
C GLU A 65 60.05 43.15 1.81
N PHE A 66 59.49 44.15 1.10
CA PHE A 66 58.07 44.20 0.80
C PHE A 66 57.61 43.02 -0.07
N GLN A 67 58.35 42.72 -1.15
CA GLN A 67 58.04 41.58 -2.02
C GLN A 67 58.14 40.25 -1.27
N MET A 68 59.12 40.11 -0.38
CA MET A 68 59.31 38.90 0.42
C MET A 68 58.16 38.72 1.43
N LYS A 69 57.71 39.81 2.07
CA LYS A 69 56.53 39.79 2.96
C LYS A 69 55.24 39.45 2.21
N GLU A 70 55.04 39.97 1.00
CA GLU A 70 53.89 39.63 0.17
C GLU A 70 53.88 38.14 -0.21
N LEU A 71 55.03 37.61 -0.66
CA LEU A 71 55.18 36.18 -0.97
C LEU A 71 54.96 35.31 0.27
N GLU A 72 55.45 35.73 1.44
CA GLU A 72 55.21 35.04 2.70
C GLU A 72 53.72 35.00 3.06
N SER A 73 53.02 36.12 2.89
CA SER A 73 51.58 36.23 3.13
C SER A 73 50.78 35.31 2.17
N GLN A 74 51.10 35.34 0.87
CA GLN A 74 50.49 34.46 -0.12
C GLN A 74 50.77 32.98 0.14
N LEU A 75 51.99 32.63 0.54
CA LEU A 75 52.35 31.26 0.90
C LEU A 75 51.56 30.79 2.14
N SER A 76 51.48 31.65 3.17
CA SER A 76 50.69 31.38 4.38
C SER A 76 49.21 31.16 4.06
N GLN A 77 48.63 32.01 3.21
CA GLN A 77 47.25 31.86 2.75
C GLN A 77 47.05 30.58 1.94
N ASN A 78 47.96 30.25 1.03
CA ASN A 78 47.88 29.03 0.22
C ASN A 78 48.04 27.76 1.07
N LEU A 79 48.92 27.76 2.06
CA LEU A 79 49.05 26.64 3.01
C LEU A 79 47.81 26.48 3.88
N SER A 80 47.20 27.59 4.31
CA SER A 80 45.91 27.58 5.01
C SER A 80 44.79 26.98 4.15
N ASN A 81 44.68 27.43 2.89
CA ASN A 81 43.72 26.89 1.92
C ASN A 81 43.94 25.40 1.65
N PHE A 82 45.19 24.98 1.47
CA PHE A 82 45.53 23.57 1.25
C PHE A 82 45.13 22.72 2.47
N ARG A 83 45.37 23.22 3.69
CA ARG A 83 44.96 22.54 4.92
C ARG A 83 43.43 22.42 5.03
N ALA A 84 42.69 23.45 4.63
CA ALA A 84 41.23 23.41 4.57
C ALA A 84 40.76 22.33 3.57
N ILE A 85 41.33 22.28 2.38
CA ILE A 85 41.01 21.27 1.35
C ILE A 85 41.33 19.85 1.84
N ASP A 86 42.50 19.63 2.46
CA ASP A 86 42.86 18.32 3.02
C ASP A 86 41.88 17.87 4.10
N SER A 87 41.41 18.80 4.95
CA SER A 87 40.41 18.50 5.98
C SER A 87 39.06 18.08 5.36
N LEU A 88 38.60 18.78 4.33
CA LEU A 88 37.37 18.44 3.60
C LEU A 88 37.51 17.11 2.86
N PHE A 89 38.65 16.84 2.25
CA PHE A 89 38.92 15.58 1.57
C PHE A 89 38.90 14.40 2.56
N LYS A 90 39.53 14.57 3.72
CA LYS A 90 39.49 13.57 4.80
C LYS A 90 38.07 13.33 5.27
N GLU A 91 37.29 14.39 5.51
CA GLU A 91 35.90 14.27 5.90
C GLU A 91 35.07 13.52 4.85
N ALA A 92 35.14 13.94 3.58
CA ALA A 92 34.44 13.29 2.47
C ALA A 92 34.83 11.81 2.33
N SER A 93 36.12 11.50 2.40
CA SER A 93 36.63 10.12 2.35
C SER A 93 36.10 9.26 3.50
N THR A 94 36.06 9.80 4.73
CA THR A 94 35.47 9.09 5.86
C THR A 94 33.96 8.92 5.72
N GLY A 95 33.26 9.91 5.17
CA GLY A 95 31.83 9.85 4.85
C GLY A 95 31.52 8.75 3.85
N ILE A 96 32.26 8.70 2.73
CA ILE A 96 32.14 7.66 1.71
C ILE A 96 32.40 6.28 2.31
N LYS A 97 33.48 6.10 3.08
CA LYS A 97 33.79 4.81 3.74
C LYS A 97 32.68 4.37 4.70
N ARG A 98 32.08 5.28 5.46
CA ARG A 98 30.96 4.98 6.37
C ARG A 98 29.70 4.58 5.60
N ASN A 99 29.37 5.32 4.53
CA ASN A 99 28.21 5.02 3.70
C ASN A 99 28.37 3.69 2.96
N TYR A 100 29.56 3.42 2.41
CA TYR A 100 29.88 2.12 1.82
C TYR A 100 29.64 0.99 2.82
N LYS A 101 30.18 1.08 4.05
CA LYS A 101 29.94 0.07 5.10
C LYS A 101 28.46 -0.06 5.54
N ARG A 102 27.65 0.98 5.38
CA ARG A 102 26.20 0.91 5.66
C ARG A 102 25.46 0.22 4.52
N ALA A 103 25.77 0.60 3.28
CA ALA A 103 25.21 -0.02 2.08
C ALA A 103 25.57 -1.50 2.02
N ASP A 104 26.83 -1.84 2.32
CA ASP A 104 27.33 -3.21 2.37
C ASP A 104 26.60 -4.05 3.43
N ARG A 105 26.39 -3.50 4.64
CA ARG A 105 25.57 -4.17 5.67
C ARG A 105 24.11 -4.32 5.27
N ALA A 106 23.51 -3.30 4.64
CA ALA A 106 22.14 -3.38 4.16
C ALA A 106 22.01 -4.48 3.08
N LEU A 107 22.97 -4.54 2.16
CA LEU A 107 23.01 -5.55 1.10
C LEU A 107 23.14 -6.96 1.65
N HIS A 108 24.06 -7.19 2.60
CA HIS A 108 24.33 -8.54 3.10
C HIS A 108 23.40 -9.00 4.22
N SER A 109 22.73 -8.08 4.93
CA SER A 109 21.88 -8.44 6.07
C SER A 109 20.41 -8.10 5.85
N GLN A 110 20.10 -6.89 5.39
CA GLN A 110 18.70 -6.45 5.29
C GLN A 110 18.01 -7.04 4.06
N ILE A 111 18.69 -7.06 2.91
CA ILE A 111 18.10 -7.61 1.67
C ILE A 111 17.72 -9.10 1.84
N PRO A 112 18.60 -9.99 2.34
CA PRO A 112 18.23 -11.40 2.52
C PRO A 112 17.12 -11.60 3.56
N ALA A 113 17.07 -10.78 4.60
CA ALA A 113 16.00 -10.84 5.60
C ALA A 113 14.65 -10.44 4.99
N ILE A 114 14.62 -9.40 4.15
CA ILE A 114 13.43 -8.98 3.41
C ILE A 114 13.00 -10.06 2.41
N GLU A 115 13.95 -10.63 1.67
CA GLU A 115 13.70 -11.72 0.72
C GLU A 115 13.06 -12.93 1.42
N LYS A 116 13.63 -13.36 2.55
CA LYS A 116 13.08 -14.46 3.35
C LYS A 116 11.67 -14.15 3.87
N SER A 117 11.44 -12.93 4.36
CA SER A 117 10.11 -12.52 4.84
C SER A 117 9.07 -12.49 3.71
N LEU A 118 9.49 -12.08 2.51
CA LEU A 118 8.64 -12.08 1.32
C LEU A 118 8.32 -13.52 0.87
N GLU A 119 9.31 -14.41 0.90
CA GLU A 119 9.13 -15.83 0.60
C GLU A 119 8.14 -16.50 1.57
N GLU A 120 8.28 -16.25 2.88
CA GLU A 120 7.35 -16.73 3.90
C GLU A 120 5.93 -16.19 3.67
N SER A 121 5.81 -14.91 3.35
CA SER A 121 4.52 -14.29 3.02
C SER A 121 3.90 -14.88 1.74
N SER A 122 4.72 -15.20 0.74
CA SER A 122 4.26 -15.86 -0.50
C SER A 122 3.78 -17.29 -0.23
N ASN A 123 4.48 -18.02 0.62
CA ASN A 123 4.11 -19.38 1.01
C ASN A 123 2.79 -19.39 1.79
N THR A 124 2.65 -18.51 2.79
CA THR A 124 1.39 -18.39 3.55
C THR A 124 0.21 -17.99 2.67
N LEU A 125 0.41 -17.10 1.69
CA LEU A 125 -0.63 -16.74 0.72
C LEU A 125 -1.02 -17.92 -0.18
N THR A 126 -0.04 -18.74 -0.58
CA THR A 126 -0.28 -19.94 -1.39
C THR A 126 -1.06 -21.00 -0.60
N ASP A 127 -0.71 -21.20 0.67
CA ASP A 127 -1.44 -22.07 1.59
C ASP A 127 -2.88 -21.57 1.81
N LEU A 128 -3.05 -20.26 1.97
CA LEU A 128 -4.38 -19.67 2.10
C LEU A 128 -5.21 -19.84 0.82
N ALA A 129 -4.59 -19.66 -0.35
CA ALA A 129 -5.22 -19.88 -1.64
C ALA A 129 -5.67 -21.34 -1.83
N HIS A 130 -4.94 -22.31 -1.28
CA HIS A 130 -5.34 -23.72 -1.31
C HIS A 130 -6.45 -24.04 -0.28
N THR A 131 -6.39 -23.47 0.92
CA THR A 131 -7.32 -23.80 2.02
C THR A 131 -8.69 -23.15 1.84
N LEU A 132 -8.77 -21.96 1.27
CA LEU A 132 -10.02 -21.18 1.15
C LEU A 132 -11.10 -21.87 0.29
N PRO A 133 -10.79 -22.52 -0.86
CA PRO A 133 -11.74 -23.32 -1.60
C PRO A 133 -12.30 -24.50 -0.81
N LYS A 134 -11.47 -25.15 0.01
CA LYS A 134 -11.88 -26.28 0.87
C LYS A 134 -12.85 -25.83 1.96
N ILE A 135 -12.58 -24.69 2.59
CA ILE A 135 -13.51 -24.10 3.57
C ILE A 135 -14.81 -23.69 2.88
N ARG A 136 -14.73 -23.10 1.67
CA ARG A 136 -15.91 -22.72 0.89
C ARG A 136 -16.78 -23.92 0.53
N SER A 137 -16.20 -25.06 0.13
CA SER A 137 -16.97 -26.27 -0.14
C SER A 137 -17.62 -26.82 1.13
N GLN A 138 -16.89 -26.85 2.25
CA GLN A 138 -17.45 -27.28 3.55
C GLN A 138 -18.62 -26.40 4.00
N VAL A 139 -18.51 -25.07 3.88
CA VAL A 139 -19.61 -24.14 4.20
C VAL A 139 -20.80 -24.34 3.27
N ARG A 140 -20.57 -24.64 1.98
CA ARG A 140 -21.65 -24.96 1.04
C ARG A 140 -22.39 -26.23 1.46
N ASP A 141 -21.67 -27.27 1.85
CA ASP A 141 -22.26 -28.55 2.25
C ASP A 141 -23.05 -28.40 3.56
N ILE A 142 -22.52 -27.67 4.54
CA ILE A 142 -23.22 -27.33 5.78
C ILE A 142 -24.51 -26.56 5.48
N ARG A 143 -24.48 -25.61 4.54
CA ARG A 143 -25.67 -24.85 4.14
C ARG A 143 -26.74 -25.77 3.56
N VAL A 144 -26.37 -26.70 2.68
CA VAL A 144 -27.32 -27.68 2.11
C VAL A 144 -27.95 -28.54 3.21
N VAL A 145 -27.15 -29.03 4.17
CA VAL A 145 -27.67 -29.81 5.31
C VAL A 145 -28.60 -28.96 6.19
N TYR A 146 -28.25 -27.71 6.44
CA TYR A 146 -29.08 -26.79 7.21
C TYR A 146 -30.40 -26.48 6.52
N ASP A 147 -30.38 -26.17 5.22
CA ASP A 147 -31.57 -25.84 4.43
C ASP A 147 -32.51 -27.05 4.35
N THR A 148 -31.99 -28.25 4.09
CA THR A 148 -32.80 -29.48 4.11
C THR A 148 -33.35 -29.80 5.51
N GLY A 149 -32.59 -29.54 6.57
CA GLY A 149 -33.07 -29.65 7.95
C GLY A 149 -34.19 -28.66 8.25
N ARG A 150 -34.07 -27.42 7.77
CA ARG A 150 -35.06 -26.35 7.92
C ARG A 150 -36.36 -26.69 7.17
N GLU A 151 -36.28 -27.18 5.96
CA GLU A 151 -37.44 -27.64 5.18
C GLU A 151 -38.18 -28.77 5.89
N LYS A 152 -37.46 -29.75 6.44
CA LYS A 152 -38.05 -30.84 7.24
C LYS A 152 -38.71 -30.32 8.52
N ALA A 153 -38.09 -29.36 9.21
CA ALA A 153 -38.69 -28.76 10.39
C ALA A 153 -39.99 -28.01 10.03
N GLN A 154 -40.01 -27.28 8.91
CA GLN A 154 -41.21 -26.61 8.43
C GLN A 154 -42.31 -27.61 8.06
N SER A 155 -41.98 -28.71 7.39
CA SER A 155 -42.97 -29.75 7.08
C SER A 155 -43.54 -30.38 8.36
N LEU A 156 -42.68 -30.69 9.34
CA LEU A 156 -43.13 -31.22 10.63
C LEU A 156 -43.98 -30.22 11.42
N VAL A 157 -43.63 -28.93 11.42
CA VAL A 157 -44.44 -27.89 12.04
C VAL A 157 -45.80 -27.77 11.35
N MET A 158 -45.85 -27.86 10.02
CA MET A 158 -47.12 -27.88 9.30
C MET A 158 -47.95 -29.12 9.63
N ASP A 159 -47.32 -30.29 9.71
CA ASP A 159 -47.99 -31.54 10.09
C ASP A 159 -48.50 -31.50 11.53
N LEU A 160 -47.70 -31.00 12.48
CA LEU A 160 -48.10 -30.81 13.88
C LEU A 160 -49.20 -29.76 14.02
N THR A 161 -49.10 -28.64 13.31
CA THR A 161 -50.14 -27.61 13.32
C THR A 161 -51.44 -28.18 12.79
N TRP A 162 -51.39 -28.95 11.70
CA TRP A 162 -52.55 -29.68 11.20
C TRP A 162 -53.09 -30.68 12.23
N LEU A 163 -52.22 -31.46 12.87
CA LEU A 163 -52.56 -32.42 13.93
C LEU A 163 -53.02 -31.78 15.25
N ASN A 164 -52.83 -30.48 15.45
CA ASN A 164 -53.29 -29.76 16.63
C ASN A 164 -54.59 -28.99 16.39
N THR A 165 -54.94 -28.67 15.13
CA THR A 165 -56.22 -27.99 14.83
C THR A 165 -57.43 -28.80 15.31
N SER A 166 -58.48 -28.14 15.78
CA SER A 166 -59.67 -28.83 16.27
C SER A 166 -60.37 -29.63 15.15
N PHE A 167 -61.07 -30.72 15.52
CA PHE A 167 -61.73 -31.59 14.53
C PHE A 167 -62.70 -30.80 13.60
N HIS A 168 -63.46 -29.86 14.16
CA HIS A 168 -64.39 -29.03 13.38
C HIS A 168 -63.67 -28.11 12.39
N GLU A 169 -62.55 -27.51 12.78
CA GLU A 169 -61.74 -26.68 11.88
C GLU A 169 -61.08 -27.52 10.78
N ARG A 170 -60.57 -28.71 11.10
CA ARG A 170 -60.06 -29.65 10.08
C ARG A 170 -61.13 -30.04 9.08
N TRP A 171 -62.32 -30.37 9.55
CA TRP A 171 -63.44 -30.75 8.69
C TRP A 171 -63.84 -29.61 7.76
N ARG A 172 -64.02 -28.40 8.30
CA ARG A 172 -64.32 -27.19 7.50
C ARG A 172 -63.23 -26.92 6.48
N ARG A 173 -61.95 -26.94 6.89
CA ARG A 173 -60.81 -26.69 6.01
C ARG A 173 -60.68 -27.76 4.93
N THR A 174 -61.00 -29.02 5.22
CA THR A 174 -60.98 -30.12 4.23
C THR A 174 -62.05 -29.94 3.14
N ILE A 175 -63.22 -29.42 3.48
CA ILE A 175 -64.29 -29.18 2.51
C ILE A 175 -63.89 -28.02 1.58
N PHE A 176 -63.49 -26.89 2.17
CA PHE A 176 -63.30 -25.63 1.44
C PHE A 176 -61.90 -25.42 0.86
N THR A 177 -60.85 -26.06 1.38
CA THR A 177 -59.47 -25.90 0.89
C THR A 177 -59.06 -27.05 -0.02
N PRO A 178 -58.65 -26.78 -1.27
CA PRO A 178 -58.24 -27.84 -2.20
C PRO A 178 -56.90 -28.49 -1.84
N ASN A 179 -56.02 -27.82 -1.10
CA ASN A 179 -54.67 -28.29 -0.78
C ASN A 179 -54.54 -28.92 0.61
N ALA A 180 -55.61 -29.49 1.16
CA ALA A 180 -55.54 -30.18 2.45
C ALA A 180 -54.72 -31.49 2.33
N PRO A 181 -53.84 -31.80 3.31
CA PRO A 181 -52.96 -32.97 3.30
C PRO A 181 -53.70 -34.26 3.70
N VAL A 182 -54.82 -34.55 3.04
CA VAL A 182 -55.62 -35.76 3.26
C VAL A 182 -55.74 -36.55 1.96
N SER A 183 -55.94 -37.86 2.08
CA SER A 183 -56.13 -38.71 0.90
C SER A 183 -57.29 -38.18 0.04
N VAL A 184 -57.09 -38.18 -1.28
CA VAL A 184 -58.09 -37.67 -2.24
C VAL A 184 -59.43 -38.39 -2.06
N ARG A 185 -59.38 -39.69 -1.70
CA ARG A 185 -60.57 -40.51 -1.40
C ARG A 185 -61.36 -39.97 -0.20
N TRP A 186 -60.67 -39.65 0.90
CA TRP A 186 -61.33 -39.09 2.09
C TRP A 186 -61.93 -37.72 1.82
N LYS A 187 -61.22 -36.89 1.04
CA LYS A 187 -61.70 -35.58 0.62
C LYS A 187 -62.95 -35.67 -0.25
N ALA A 188 -62.98 -36.59 -1.21
CA ALA A 188 -64.15 -36.83 -2.05
C ALA A 188 -65.34 -37.32 -1.20
N PHE A 189 -65.09 -38.26 -0.28
CA PHE A 189 -66.10 -38.77 0.64
C PHE A 189 -66.70 -37.65 1.51
N MET A 190 -65.87 -36.82 2.13
CA MET A 190 -66.33 -35.70 2.97
C MET A 190 -67.14 -34.66 2.19
N ARG A 191 -66.71 -34.32 0.96
CA ARG A 191 -67.45 -33.40 0.09
C ARG A 191 -68.78 -33.98 -0.36
N PHE A 192 -68.83 -35.28 -0.64
CA PHE A 192 -70.05 -35.99 -1.00
C PHE A 192 -71.04 -36.02 0.16
N LEU A 193 -70.57 -36.32 1.38
CA LEU A 193 -71.40 -36.32 2.59
C LEU A 193 -71.97 -34.92 2.87
N PHE A 194 -71.16 -33.88 2.70
CA PHE A 194 -71.63 -32.49 2.80
C PHE A 194 -72.70 -32.16 1.74
N ALA A 195 -72.50 -32.56 0.48
CA ALA A 195 -73.48 -32.35 -0.59
C ALA A 195 -74.81 -33.06 -0.33
N ILE A 196 -74.78 -34.30 0.19
CA ILE A 196 -75.99 -35.04 0.59
C ILE A 196 -76.69 -34.31 1.73
N SER A 197 -75.96 -33.90 2.78
CA SER A 197 -76.54 -33.19 3.91
C SER A 197 -77.19 -31.87 3.47
N PHE A 198 -76.53 -31.12 2.60
CA PHE A 198 -77.07 -29.89 2.01
C PHE A 198 -78.34 -30.17 1.20
N PHE A 199 -78.33 -31.20 0.36
CA PHE A 199 -79.49 -31.60 -0.44
C PHE A 199 -80.69 -32.00 0.43
N LEU A 200 -80.47 -32.78 1.48
CA LEU A 200 -81.52 -33.15 2.45
C LEU A 200 -82.07 -31.92 3.17
N CYS A 201 -81.22 -30.97 3.58
CA CYS A 201 -81.64 -29.72 4.19
C CYS A 201 -82.50 -28.89 3.22
N CYS A 202 -82.06 -28.73 1.96
CA CYS A 202 -82.85 -28.06 0.92
C CYS A 202 -84.20 -28.75 0.69
N MET A 203 -84.25 -30.09 0.70
CA MET A 203 -85.49 -30.85 0.58
C MET A 203 -86.43 -30.60 1.76
N VAL A 204 -85.94 -30.62 3.00
CA VAL A 204 -86.76 -30.35 4.19
C VAL A 204 -87.28 -28.91 4.17
N VAL A 205 -86.42 -27.93 3.84
CA VAL A 205 -86.84 -26.53 3.70
C VAL A 205 -87.87 -26.38 2.59
N TRP A 206 -87.68 -27.05 1.45
CA TRP A 206 -88.62 -27.03 0.33
C TRP A 206 -89.99 -27.61 0.71
N VAL A 207 -90.01 -28.78 1.36
CA VAL A 207 -91.24 -29.41 1.86
C VAL A 207 -91.90 -28.52 2.93
N GLY A 208 -91.12 -27.93 3.82
CA GLY A 208 -91.59 -26.99 4.84
C GLY A 208 -92.20 -25.72 4.22
N LEU A 209 -91.55 -25.13 3.21
CA LEU A 209 -92.05 -23.99 2.46
C LEU A 209 -93.33 -24.35 1.71
N GLY A 210 -93.37 -25.53 1.08
CA GLY A 210 -94.56 -26.04 0.40
C GLY A 210 -95.72 -26.27 1.38
N GLY A 211 -95.43 -26.79 2.57
CA GLY A 211 -96.39 -26.96 3.65
C GLY A 211 -96.93 -25.63 4.18
N ALA A 212 -96.04 -24.68 4.46
CA ALA A 212 -96.40 -23.33 4.91
C ALA A 212 -97.20 -22.57 3.84
N TYR A 213 -96.80 -22.68 2.57
CA TYR A 213 -97.51 -22.10 1.45
C TYR A 213 -98.93 -22.69 1.31
N ARG A 214 -99.06 -24.02 1.46
CA ARG A 214 -100.37 -24.68 1.45
C ARG A 214 -101.23 -24.22 2.63
N ALA A 215 -100.67 -24.13 3.83
CA ALA A 215 -101.38 -23.62 5.01
C ALA A 215 -101.81 -22.15 4.86
N TYR A 216 -100.97 -21.30 4.30
CA TYR A 216 -101.27 -19.91 3.98
C TYR A 216 -102.46 -19.81 3.02
N ARG A 217 -102.45 -20.61 1.94
CA ARG A 217 -103.55 -20.65 0.97
C ARG A 217 -104.87 -21.11 1.59
N HIS A 218 -104.84 -22.09 2.51
CA HIS A 218 -106.06 -22.57 3.18
C HIS A 218 -106.55 -21.64 4.30
N LYS A 219 -105.68 -20.86 4.96
CA LYS A 219 -106.09 -19.85 5.94
C LYS A 219 -106.84 -18.67 5.31
N LEU A 220 -106.55 -18.31 4.07
CA LEU A 220 -107.34 -17.31 3.34
C LEU A 220 -108.80 -17.75 3.13
N VAL A 221 -109.06 -19.05 3.00
CA VAL A 221 -110.44 -19.58 2.79
C VAL A 221 -111.28 -19.54 4.08
N TRP A 222 -110.65 -19.58 5.26
CA TRP A 222 -111.37 -19.50 6.54
C TRP A 222 -111.60 -18.06 7.02
N GLY A 223 -110.89 -17.07 6.46
CA GLY A 223 -111.08 -15.65 6.81
C GLY A 223 -112.35 -15.02 6.25
N GLU A 224 -112.86 -15.48 5.10
CA GLU A 224 -114.06 -14.92 4.48
C GLU A 224 -115.38 -15.43 5.09
N ARG A 225 -115.35 -16.48 5.92
CA ARG A 225 -116.56 -17.09 6.49
C ARG A 225 -116.91 -16.66 7.92
N LEU A 226 -116.20 -15.67 8.47
CA LEU A 226 -116.46 -15.06 9.78
C LEU A 226 -116.93 -13.59 9.69
N MET A 227 -117.18 -13.06 8.48
CA MET A 227 -117.74 -11.72 8.25
C MET A 227 -119.08 -11.71 7.50
N SER A 228 -119.87 -12.79 7.62
CA SER A 228 -121.29 -12.78 7.27
C SER A 228 -122.13 -13.41 8.36
#